data_AF-A0A4P5QKE7-F1
#
_entry.id   AF-A0A4P5QKE7-F1
#
_cell.length_a   1.000
_cell.length_b   1.000
_cell.length_c   1.000
_cell.angle_alpha   90.00
_cell.angle_beta   90.00
_cell.angle_gamma   90.00
#
_symmetry.space_group_name_H-M   'P 1'
#
loop_
_entity.id
_entity.type
_entity.pdbx_description
1 polymer ?
#
loop_
_entity_poly.entity_id
_entity_poly.type
_entity_poly.pdbx_seq_one_letter_code
_entity_poly.pdbx_strand_id
1 'polypeptide(L)'
;MLRMMQRGRRGRQRSTNCAPFISPRIGSATLAATTLTQEQANFFETKIRPLLAGECHECHDAKKQKGGLRLDFRDGWKKGGDSGDTIIPGNPEKSLLLKSIRHDDPDLKMPSKRPKLSDAVIADFERWIAMGAPDPRDQPAKPDTVPWEKLLADRKTWRSLQPIRNPPPPAVKNTAWSNTGRCTGWISCATPTATAARATPKFASGFPDRKNMLARTRGLR
;
A
#
# COMPACT_ATOMS: atom_id res chain seq x y z
N MET A 1 -75.28 57.15 42.65
CA MET A 1 -73.81 57.21 42.79
C MET A 1 -73.29 55.85 43.19
N LEU A 2 -72.44 55.30 42.31
CA LEU A 2 -71.52 54.15 42.41
C LEU A 2 -71.58 53.22 43.63
N ARG A 3 -72.06 51.99 43.38
CA ARG A 3 -71.74 50.76 44.11
C ARG A 3 -71.01 49.86 43.12
N MET A 4 -69.79 49.42 43.41
CA MET A 4 -69.05 48.30 42.77
C MET A 4 -67.65 48.31 43.40
N MET A 5 -66.93 47.23 43.72
CA MET A 5 -67.14 45.79 43.61
C MET A 5 -65.93 45.17 44.33
N GLN A 6 -66.15 44.31 45.32
CA GLN A 6 -65.11 43.43 45.84
C GLN A 6 -64.82 42.36 44.78
N ARG A 7 -63.55 42.12 44.42
CA ARG A 7 -63.13 41.00 43.56
C ARG A 7 -62.36 39.98 44.38
N GLY A 8 -62.92 38.77 44.45
CA GLY A 8 -62.39 37.61 45.13
C GLY A 8 -61.14 37.03 44.48
N ARG A 9 -60.26 36.50 45.33
CA ARG A 9 -59.09 35.70 44.97
C ARG A 9 -59.55 34.31 44.51
N ARG A 10 -59.21 33.93 43.27
CA ARG A 10 -59.44 32.57 42.75
C ARG A 10 -58.21 31.70 43.04
N GLY A 11 -58.41 30.64 43.83
CA GLY A 11 -57.45 29.57 44.03
C GLY A 11 -57.32 28.72 42.76
N ARG A 12 -56.07 28.51 42.32
CA ARG A 12 -55.74 27.62 41.20
C ARG A 12 -55.39 26.25 41.78
N GLN A 13 -56.31 25.30 41.54
CA GLN A 13 -56.19 23.89 41.90
C GLN A 13 -55.06 23.26 41.08
N ARG A 14 -54.13 22.55 41.75
CA ARG A 14 -53.09 21.73 41.11
C ARG A 14 -53.68 20.36 40.82
N SER A 15 -53.95 20.09 39.54
CA SER A 15 -54.32 18.77 39.05
C SER A 15 -53.06 17.89 38.99
N THR A 16 -53.02 16.84 39.81
CA THR A 16 -52.06 15.74 39.71
C THR A 16 -52.61 14.70 38.74
N ASN A 17 -52.27 14.85 37.46
CA ASN A 17 -52.41 13.77 36.48
C ASN A 17 -51.07 13.06 36.33
N CYS A 18 -50.94 11.89 36.96
CA CYS A 18 -49.90 10.92 36.66
C CYS A 18 -50.25 10.22 35.33
N ALA A 19 -49.58 10.60 34.25
CA ALA A 19 -49.51 9.80 33.03
C ALA A 19 -48.20 8.99 33.04
N PRO A 20 -48.20 7.71 32.65
CA PRO A 20 -46.96 6.94 32.53
C PRO A 20 -46.15 7.47 31.35
N PHE A 21 -45.00 8.08 31.63
CA PHE A 21 -44.01 8.43 30.62
C PHE A 21 -43.44 7.14 30.03
N ILE A 22 -43.89 6.77 28.84
CA ILE A 22 -43.30 5.71 28.03
C ILE A 22 -41.99 6.27 27.47
N SER A 23 -40.86 5.98 28.14
CA SER A 23 -39.53 6.34 27.64
C SER A 23 -39.25 5.58 26.34
N PRO A 24 -38.93 6.28 25.22
CA PRO A 24 -38.48 5.60 24.01
C PRO A 24 -37.13 4.94 24.31
N ARG A 25 -37.04 3.63 24.07
CA ARG A 25 -35.77 2.92 24.06
C ARG A 25 -34.92 3.48 22.92
N ILE A 26 -33.94 4.31 23.27
CA ILE A 26 -32.88 4.72 22.35
C ILE A 26 -32.11 3.44 22.00
N GLY A 27 -32.37 2.88 20.82
CA GLY A 27 -31.59 1.79 20.27
C GLY A 27 -30.18 2.27 19.98
N SER A 28 -29.19 1.70 20.67
CA SER A 28 -27.79 1.92 20.36
C SER A 28 -27.50 1.39 18.95
N ALA A 29 -27.45 2.29 17.97
CA ALA A 29 -26.94 1.98 16.64
C ALA A 29 -25.42 1.83 16.74
N THR A 30 -24.94 0.58 16.67
CA THR A 30 -23.51 0.28 16.54
C THR A 30 -23.03 0.77 15.18
N LEU A 31 -22.28 1.87 15.18
CA LEU A 31 -21.50 2.30 14.01
C LEU A 31 -20.45 1.22 13.71
N ALA A 32 -20.68 0.44 12.66
CA ALA A 32 -19.67 -0.46 12.12
C ALA A 32 -18.54 0.38 11.55
N ALA A 33 -17.40 0.41 12.25
CA ALA A 33 -16.17 0.94 11.69
C ALA A 33 -15.77 0.05 10.51
N THR A 34 -15.85 0.59 9.29
CA THR A 34 -15.47 -0.13 8.07
C THR A 34 -13.97 -0.38 8.08
N THR A 35 -13.57 -1.56 8.57
CA THR A 35 -12.19 -2.02 8.46
C THR A 35 -11.85 -2.28 7.00
N LEU A 36 -10.67 -1.81 6.57
CA LEU A 36 -10.18 -2.01 5.22
C LEU A 36 -10.03 -3.51 4.95
N THR A 37 -10.56 -4.01 3.84
CA THR A 37 -10.33 -5.41 3.45
C THR A 37 -8.89 -5.61 2.98
N GLN A 38 -8.38 -6.84 3.08
CA GLN A 38 -7.03 -7.17 2.63
C GLN A 38 -6.84 -6.89 1.13
N GLU A 39 -7.87 -7.14 0.31
CA GLU A 39 -7.82 -6.88 -1.13
C GLU A 39 -7.71 -5.37 -1.42
N GLN A 40 -8.50 -4.55 -0.72
CA GLN A 40 -8.43 -3.09 -0.84
C GLN A 40 -7.06 -2.54 -0.42
N ALA A 41 -6.51 -3.04 0.68
CA ALA A 41 -5.17 -2.68 1.14
C ALA A 41 -4.10 -3.06 0.11
N ASN A 42 -4.15 -4.29 -0.41
CA ASN A 42 -3.21 -4.76 -1.43
C ASN A 42 -3.30 -3.94 -2.71
N PHE A 43 -4.52 -3.62 -3.18
CA PHE A 43 -4.72 -2.77 -4.35
C PHE A 43 -4.11 -1.38 -4.14
N PHE A 44 -4.36 -0.77 -2.99
CA PHE A 44 -3.77 0.52 -2.66
C PHE A 44 -2.23 0.46 -2.67
N GLU A 45 -1.64 -0.51 -1.98
CA GLU A 45 -0.19 -0.62 -1.85
C GLU A 45 0.52 -0.92 -3.19
N THR A 46 -0.08 -1.76 -4.03
CA THR A 46 0.53 -2.21 -5.30
C THR A 46 0.25 -1.28 -6.47
N LYS A 47 -0.90 -0.62 -6.51
CA LYS A 47 -1.33 0.24 -7.62
C LYS A 47 -1.24 1.71 -7.27
N ILE A 48 -1.90 2.13 -6.19
CA ILE A 48 -2.14 3.56 -5.93
C ILE A 48 -0.96 4.24 -5.24
N ARG A 49 -0.35 3.62 -4.22
CA ARG A 49 0.79 4.19 -3.50
C ARG A 49 1.95 4.58 -4.42
N PRO A 50 2.45 3.71 -5.34
CA PRO A 50 3.54 4.10 -6.22
C PRO A 50 3.15 5.23 -7.17
N LEU A 51 1.90 5.29 -7.63
CA LEU A 51 1.40 6.37 -8.48
C LEU A 51 1.33 7.71 -7.73
N LEU A 52 0.81 7.72 -6.50
CA LEU A 52 0.79 8.94 -5.67
C LEU A 52 2.23 9.42 -5.38
N ALA A 53 3.14 8.51 -5.07
CA ALA A 53 4.54 8.83 -4.81
C ALA A 53 5.27 9.38 -6.06
N GLY A 54 5.06 8.78 -7.22
CA GLY A 54 5.74 9.16 -8.46
C GLY A 54 5.14 10.38 -9.17
N GLU A 55 3.81 10.52 -9.15
CA GLU A 55 3.09 11.50 -9.97
C GLU A 55 2.53 12.69 -9.18
N CYS A 56 2.30 12.54 -7.87
CA CYS A 56 1.53 13.53 -7.10
C CYS A 56 2.35 14.23 -6.00
N HIS A 57 3.17 13.50 -5.25
CA HIS A 57 3.84 14.02 -4.05
C HIS A 57 4.81 15.19 -4.32
N GLU A 58 5.36 15.30 -5.53
CA GLU A 58 6.25 16.41 -5.91
C GLU A 58 5.58 17.80 -5.71
N CYS A 59 4.26 17.88 -5.84
CA CYS A 59 3.49 19.12 -5.70
C CYS A 59 2.41 19.11 -4.62
N HIS A 60 2.08 17.94 -4.04
CA HIS A 60 0.98 17.75 -3.08
C HIS A 60 1.40 16.91 -1.86
N ASP A 61 2.53 17.25 -1.26
CA ASP A 61 3.11 16.62 -0.07
C ASP A 61 3.35 17.66 1.04
N ALA A 62 3.85 17.25 2.20
CA ALA A 62 4.14 18.12 3.34
C ALA A 62 5.00 19.33 2.97
N LYS A 63 6.00 19.14 2.11
CA LYS A 63 6.95 20.19 1.68
C LYS A 63 6.33 21.20 0.72
N LYS A 64 5.34 20.80 -0.08
CA LYS A 64 4.72 21.63 -1.11
C LYS A 64 3.27 21.22 -1.32
N GLN A 65 2.37 22.17 -1.14
CA GLN A 65 0.93 21.95 -1.13
C GLN A 65 0.26 22.86 -2.16
N LYS A 66 0.41 22.55 -3.45
CA LYS A 66 -0.29 23.32 -4.48
C LYS A 66 -1.80 23.18 -4.29
N GLY A 67 -2.51 24.31 -4.31
CA GLY A 67 -3.96 24.36 -4.08
C GLY A 67 -4.38 23.83 -2.71
N GLY A 68 -3.53 23.96 -1.69
CA GLY A 68 -3.82 23.53 -0.31
C GLY A 68 -3.96 22.02 -0.12
N LEU A 69 -3.69 21.22 -1.15
CA LEU A 69 -3.97 19.79 -1.17
C LEU A 69 -2.80 18.94 -0.67
N ARG A 70 -3.12 17.94 0.16
CA ARG A 70 -2.20 16.92 0.68
C ARG A 70 -2.64 15.52 0.23
N LEU A 71 -1.74 14.77 -0.41
CA LEU A 71 -2.01 13.41 -0.92
C LEU A 71 -1.13 12.33 -0.26
N ASP A 72 -0.23 12.72 0.65
CA ASP A 72 0.74 11.83 1.31
C ASP A 72 0.12 10.96 2.43
N PHE A 73 -1.03 11.35 2.97
CA PHE A 73 -1.78 10.59 3.98
C PHE A 73 -3.30 10.76 3.80
N ARG A 74 -4.06 9.87 4.44
CA ARG A 74 -5.50 9.75 4.22
C ARG A 74 -6.27 11.01 4.58
N ASP A 75 -6.05 11.53 5.77
CA ASP A 75 -6.83 12.67 6.26
C ASP A 75 -6.47 13.97 5.49
N GLY A 76 -5.29 14.01 4.86
CA GLY A 76 -4.88 15.09 3.97
C GLY A 76 -5.79 15.22 2.76
N TRP A 77 -6.06 14.13 2.05
CA TRP A 77 -6.91 14.18 0.86
C TRP A 77 -8.40 14.23 1.20
N LYS A 78 -8.80 13.69 2.36
CA LYS A 78 -10.17 13.82 2.88
C LYS A 78 -10.53 15.26 3.23
N LYS A 79 -9.56 16.06 3.68
CA LYS A 79 -9.76 17.49 3.94
C LYS A 79 -10.05 18.27 2.64
N GLY A 80 -9.58 17.77 1.51
CA GLY A 80 -9.64 18.48 0.23
C GLY A 80 -8.59 19.59 0.11
N GLY A 81 -8.71 20.38 -0.94
CA GLY A 81 -7.85 21.54 -1.22
C GLY A 81 -8.66 22.83 -1.28
N ASP A 82 -8.04 23.90 -1.76
CA ASP A 82 -8.65 25.22 -1.90
C ASP A 82 -9.87 25.22 -2.85
N SER A 83 -9.92 24.25 -3.77
CA SER A 83 -11.03 24.02 -4.71
C SER A 83 -12.11 23.09 -4.14
N GLY A 84 -12.01 22.69 -2.88
CA GLY A 84 -12.96 21.80 -2.19
C GLY A 84 -12.57 20.32 -2.21
N ASP A 85 -13.59 19.46 -2.16
CA ASP A 85 -13.43 18.01 -2.05
C ASP A 85 -12.72 17.44 -3.28
N THR A 86 -11.48 16.99 -3.08
CA THR A 86 -10.65 16.49 -4.18
C THR A 86 -11.04 15.06 -4.56
N ILE A 87 -11.35 14.23 -3.57
CA ILE A 87 -11.71 12.83 -3.73
C ILE A 87 -13.02 12.60 -2.98
N ILE A 88 -14.03 12.10 -3.69
CA ILE A 88 -15.32 11.74 -3.12
C ILE A 88 -15.39 10.21 -3.12
N PRO A 89 -15.22 9.55 -1.95
CA PRO A 89 -15.27 8.09 -1.85
C PRO A 89 -16.54 7.51 -2.48
N GLY A 90 -16.37 6.54 -3.38
CA GLY A 90 -17.48 5.87 -4.07
C GLY A 90 -18.06 6.66 -5.25
N ASN A 91 -17.57 7.87 -5.53
CA ASN A 91 -18.07 8.68 -6.65
C ASN A 91 -16.92 9.27 -7.51
N PRO A 92 -16.38 8.48 -8.46
CA PRO A 92 -15.29 8.91 -9.33
C PRO A 92 -15.65 10.14 -10.17
N GLU A 93 -16.86 10.19 -10.73
CA GLU A 93 -17.31 11.25 -11.64
C GLU A 93 -17.44 12.63 -10.96
N LYS A 94 -17.75 12.64 -9.66
CA LYS A 94 -17.81 13.89 -8.88
C LYS A 94 -16.45 14.29 -8.31
N SER A 95 -15.46 13.40 -8.32
CA SER A 95 -14.14 13.66 -7.72
C SER A 95 -13.30 14.59 -8.62
N LEU A 96 -12.87 15.73 -8.07
CA LEU A 96 -12.04 16.70 -8.80
C LEU A 96 -10.70 16.10 -9.25
N LEU A 97 -10.15 15.14 -8.51
CA LEU A 97 -8.91 14.46 -8.87
C LEU A 97 -8.99 13.84 -10.27
N LEU A 98 -10.08 13.11 -10.57
CA LEU A 98 -10.25 12.47 -11.87
C LEU A 98 -10.39 13.48 -13.00
N LYS A 99 -11.21 14.52 -12.81
CA LYS A 99 -11.36 15.61 -13.78
C LYS A 99 -10.01 16.25 -14.09
N SER A 100 -9.19 16.43 -13.05
CA SER A 100 -7.89 17.07 -13.16
C SER A 100 -6.84 16.23 -13.89
N ILE A 101 -6.83 14.91 -13.68
CA ILE A 101 -5.88 14.00 -14.36
C ILE A 101 -6.38 13.55 -15.76
N ARG A 102 -7.69 13.58 -16.00
CA ARG A 102 -8.29 13.38 -17.33
C ARG A 102 -8.13 14.61 -18.23
N HIS A 103 -7.85 15.78 -17.63
CA HIS A 103 -7.78 17.09 -18.31
C HIS A 103 -9.15 17.51 -18.89
N ASP A 104 -10.24 17.13 -18.21
CA ASP A 104 -11.60 17.47 -18.63
C ASP A 104 -11.90 18.96 -18.42
N ASP A 105 -11.21 19.57 -17.45
CA ASP A 105 -11.27 21.00 -17.16
C ASP A 105 -10.02 21.72 -17.75
N PRO A 106 -10.20 22.77 -18.58
CA PRO A 106 -9.08 23.51 -19.15
C PRO A 106 -8.20 24.21 -18.12
N ASP A 107 -8.76 24.61 -16.97
CA ASP A 107 -8.10 25.40 -15.94
C ASP A 107 -7.48 24.54 -14.84
N LEU A 108 -7.92 23.28 -14.71
CA LEU A 108 -7.45 22.32 -13.70
C LEU A 108 -6.79 21.11 -14.36
N LYS A 109 -5.58 21.28 -14.90
CA LYS A 109 -4.82 20.17 -15.51
C LYS A 109 -3.65 19.72 -14.64
N MET A 110 -3.63 18.44 -14.30
CA MET A 110 -2.54 17.80 -13.57
C MET A 110 -2.04 16.53 -14.29
N PRO A 111 -0.72 16.26 -14.29
CA PRO A 111 0.35 17.13 -13.78
C PRO A 111 0.60 18.37 -14.68
N SER A 112 0.90 19.53 -14.09
CA SER A 112 1.06 20.78 -14.85
C SER A 112 2.38 20.93 -15.63
N LYS A 113 3.42 20.17 -15.23
CA LYS A 113 4.77 20.23 -15.80
C LYS A 113 5.21 18.91 -16.45
N ARG A 114 4.33 17.91 -16.46
CA ARG A 114 4.58 16.59 -17.05
C ARG A 114 3.44 16.24 -18.01
N PRO A 115 3.65 15.27 -18.91
CA PRO A 115 2.58 14.76 -19.76
C PRO A 115 1.39 14.25 -18.94
N LYS A 116 0.23 14.18 -19.59
CA LYS A 116 -0.97 13.52 -19.04
C LYS A 116 -0.64 12.06 -18.69
N LEU A 117 -1.23 11.56 -17.61
CA LEU A 117 -1.12 10.17 -17.19
C LEU A 117 -1.74 9.24 -18.24
N SER A 118 -1.24 8.00 -18.33
CA SER A 118 -1.81 7.01 -19.24
C SER A 118 -3.23 6.61 -18.81
N ASP A 119 -4.05 6.20 -19.77
CA ASP A 119 -5.43 5.80 -19.49
C ASP A 119 -5.51 4.62 -18.50
N ALA A 120 -4.53 3.71 -18.52
CA ALA A 120 -4.42 2.62 -17.55
C ALA A 120 -4.22 3.13 -16.12
N VAL A 121 -3.39 4.17 -15.94
CA VAL A 121 -3.17 4.80 -14.62
C VAL A 121 -4.43 5.53 -14.16
N ILE A 122 -5.11 6.23 -15.07
CA ILE A 122 -6.37 6.91 -14.76
C ILE A 122 -7.44 5.89 -14.35
N ALA A 123 -7.52 4.74 -15.03
CA ALA A 123 -8.45 3.66 -14.69
C ALA A 123 -8.16 3.05 -13.30
N ASP A 124 -6.89 2.93 -12.90
CA ASP A 124 -6.53 2.49 -11.55
C ASP A 124 -7.05 3.48 -10.48
N PHE A 125 -6.89 4.79 -10.71
CA PHE A 125 -7.44 5.81 -9.81
C PHE A 125 -8.96 5.79 -9.77
N GLU A 126 -9.62 5.63 -10.91
CA GLU A 126 -11.07 5.51 -11.00
C GLU A 126 -11.60 4.32 -10.20
N ARG A 127 -10.99 3.15 -10.39
CA ARG A 127 -11.33 1.95 -9.62
C ARG A 127 -11.11 2.16 -8.13
N TRP A 128 -9.99 2.77 -7.74
CA TRP A 128 -9.71 3.06 -6.34
C TRP A 128 -10.77 3.95 -5.69
N ILE A 129 -11.17 5.02 -6.37
CA ILE A 129 -12.22 5.93 -5.87
C ILE A 129 -13.57 5.20 -5.81
N ALA A 130 -13.91 4.39 -6.82
CA ALA A 130 -15.14 3.61 -6.86
C ALA A 130 -15.23 2.61 -5.68
N MET A 131 -14.10 2.05 -5.25
CA MET A 131 -14.02 1.17 -4.07
C MET A 131 -14.12 1.90 -2.72
N GLY A 132 -14.37 3.22 -2.73
CA GLY A 132 -14.43 4.03 -1.52
C GLY A 132 -13.10 4.67 -1.12
N ALA A 133 -12.15 4.80 -2.06
CA ALA A 133 -10.80 5.34 -1.83
C ALA A 133 -10.11 4.74 -0.58
N PRO A 134 -9.98 3.39 -0.50
CA PRO A 134 -9.34 2.73 0.63
C PRO A 134 -7.88 3.19 0.78
N ASP A 135 -7.52 3.74 1.94
CA ASP A 135 -6.16 4.24 2.22
C ASP A 135 -5.73 3.88 3.66
N PRO A 136 -4.72 3.01 3.83
CA PRO A 136 -4.21 2.60 5.14
C PRO A 136 -3.28 3.64 5.80
N ARG A 137 -3.00 4.79 5.15
CA ARG A 137 -2.09 5.82 5.68
C ARG A 137 -2.80 6.75 6.66
N ASP A 138 -2.88 6.35 7.93
CA ASP A 138 -3.53 7.14 8.98
C ASP A 138 -2.79 8.43 9.35
N GLN A 139 -1.48 8.48 9.11
CA GLN A 139 -0.62 9.59 9.52
C GLN A 139 0.24 10.06 8.34
N PRO A 140 0.64 11.34 8.33
CA PRO A 140 1.64 11.84 7.37
C PRO A 140 2.90 10.99 7.45
N ALA A 141 3.56 10.82 6.30
CA ALA A 141 4.85 10.16 6.26
C ALA A 141 5.79 10.89 7.22
N LYS A 142 6.37 10.14 8.17
CA LYS A 142 7.37 10.71 9.07
C LYS A 142 8.57 11.09 8.22
N PRO A 143 9.11 12.32 8.34
CA PRO A 143 10.35 12.64 7.67
C PRO A 143 11.43 11.69 8.19
N ASP A 144 12.30 11.21 7.28
CA ASP A 144 13.47 10.40 7.62
C ASP A 144 14.53 11.29 8.29
N THR A 145 14.19 11.86 9.45
CA THR A 145 15.06 12.75 10.23
C THR A 145 15.75 11.99 11.35
N VAL A 146 16.10 10.73 11.12
CA VAL A 146 16.97 10.02 12.05
C VAL A 146 18.35 10.69 11.98
N PRO A 147 18.89 11.25 13.09
CA PRO A 147 20.21 11.87 13.10
C PRO A 147 21.26 10.91 12.55
N TRP A 148 22.21 11.42 11.78
CA TRP A 148 23.19 10.59 11.09
C TRP A 148 23.99 9.73 12.09
N GLU A 149 24.27 10.27 13.27
CA GLU A 149 24.99 9.60 14.35
C GLU A 149 24.27 8.33 14.80
N LYS A 150 22.94 8.40 14.91
CA LYS A 150 22.10 7.27 15.29
C LYS A 150 22.05 6.24 14.16
N LEU A 151 21.83 6.69 12.92
CA LEU A 151 21.86 5.81 11.75
C LEU A 151 23.20 5.08 11.60
N LEU A 152 24.32 5.78 11.84
CA LEU A 152 25.65 5.20 11.78
C LEU A 152 25.87 4.17 12.90
N ALA A 153 25.47 4.50 14.13
CA ALA A 153 25.56 3.58 15.27
C ALA A 153 24.82 2.27 14.98
N ASP A 154 23.60 2.37 14.45
CA ASP A 154 22.80 1.21 14.07
C ASP A 154 23.47 0.41 12.94
N ARG A 155 23.91 1.08 11.87
CA ARG A 155 24.59 0.41 10.73
C ARG A 155 25.87 -0.29 11.17
N LYS A 156 26.65 0.29 12.10
CA LYS A 156 27.85 -0.36 12.62
C LYS A 156 27.55 -1.73 13.25
N THR A 157 26.34 -1.99 13.73
CA THR A 157 25.97 -3.32 14.28
C THR A 157 25.77 -4.39 13.21
N TRP A 158 25.64 -4.01 11.93
CA TRP A 158 25.41 -4.96 10.85
C TRP A 158 26.59 -5.91 10.70
N ARG A 159 26.29 -7.21 10.52
CA ARG A 159 27.31 -8.27 10.49
C ARG A 159 28.36 -8.08 9.40
N SER A 160 28.01 -7.44 8.29
CA SER A 160 28.93 -7.11 7.20
C SER A 160 29.94 -6.01 7.53
N LEU A 161 29.65 -5.18 8.54
CA LEU A 161 30.49 -4.08 9.00
C LEU A 161 31.25 -4.42 10.29
N GLN A 162 31.07 -5.64 10.80
CA GLN A 162 31.85 -6.16 11.91
C GLN A 162 33.19 -6.71 11.42
N PRO A 163 34.27 -6.57 12.22
CA PRO A 163 35.54 -7.20 11.91
C PRO A 163 35.36 -8.71 11.72
N ILE A 164 36.06 -9.28 10.74
CA ILE A 164 36.07 -10.73 10.55
C ILE A 164 36.71 -11.36 11.79
N ARG A 165 35.90 -12.16 12.51
CA ARG A 165 36.37 -12.97 13.63
C ARG A 165 36.59 -14.39 13.12
N ASN A 166 37.67 -15.02 13.54
CA ASN A 166 37.89 -16.47 13.37
C ASN A 166 37.54 -17.18 14.69
N PRO A 167 36.26 -17.45 14.99
CA PRO A 167 35.92 -18.27 16.13
C PRO A 167 36.46 -19.70 15.91
N PRO A 168 36.82 -20.43 16.99
CA PRO A 168 37.19 -21.83 16.86
C PRO A 168 36.02 -22.62 16.26
N PRO A 169 36.28 -23.63 15.42
CA PRO A 169 35.25 -24.53 14.93
C PRO A 169 34.49 -25.15 16.11
N PRO A 170 33.15 -25.31 16.01
CA PRO A 170 32.39 -25.98 17.05
C PRO A 170 32.85 -27.43 17.18
N ALA A 171 32.82 -27.96 18.41
CA ALA A 171 33.12 -29.36 18.65
C ALA A 171 32.09 -30.25 17.91
N VAL A 172 32.56 -31.06 16.98
CA VAL A 172 31.71 -31.93 16.18
C VAL A 172 31.47 -33.24 16.94
N LYS A 173 30.20 -33.54 17.25
CA LYS A 173 29.82 -34.79 17.93
C LYS A 173 29.92 -36.02 17.03
N ASN A 174 29.68 -35.85 15.73
CA ASN A 174 29.71 -36.93 14.74
C ASN A 174 30.72 -36.60 13.64
N THR A 175 31.95 -37.08 13.79
CA THR A 175 33.04 -36.90 12.82
C THR A 175 32.82 -37.66 11.52
N ALA A 176 31.85 -38.59 11.46
CA ALA A 176 31.54 -39.36 10.26
C ALA A 176 30.70 -38.56 9.24
N TRP A 177 29.99 -37.50 9.65
CA TRP A 177 29.18 -36.65 8.76
C TRP A 177 30.01 -36.02 7.62
N SER A 178 31.26 -35.62 7.91
CA SER A 178 32.17 -34.99 6.94
C SER A 178 33.14 -35.97 6.26
N ASN A 179 33.13 -37.25 6.64
CA ASN A 179 34.05 -38.28 6.14
C ASN A 179 33.45 -39.18 5.05
N THR A 180 32.26 -38.89 4.53
CA THR A 180 31.84 -39.53 3.27
C THR A 180 32.72 -38.96 2.17
N GLY A 181 33.69 -39.74 1.68
CA GLY A 181 34.73 -39.38 0.70
C GLY A 181 34.23 -38.97 -0.69
N ARG A 182 33.24 -38.09 -0.76
CA ARG A 182 32.55 -37.65 -1.98
C ARG A 182 32.93 -36.20 -2.37
N CYS A 183 33.88 -35.58 -1.67
CA CYS A 183 34.36 -34.23 -1.96
C CYS A 183 35.85 -34.14 -2.37
N THR A 184 36.55 -35.27 -2.50
CA THR A 184 37.99 -35.30 -2.86
C THR A 184 38.27 -35.43 -4.37
N GLY A 185 37.24 -35.36 -5.21
CA GLY A 185 37.33 -35.75 -6.63
C GLY A 185 37.62 -34.67 -7.67
N TRP A 186 38.12 -33.48 -7.32
CA TRP A 186 38.36 -32.41 -8.32
C TRP A 186 39.80 -31.88 -8.43
N ILE A 187 40.77 -32.52 -7.77
CA ILE A 187 42.20 -32.23 -8.03
C ILE A 187 42.98 -33.55 -7.97
N SER A 188 43.11 -34.23 -9.10
CA SER A 188 44.34 -34.95 -9.41
C SER A 188 44.42 -35.22 -10.91
N CYS A 189 45.24 -34.42 -11.59
CA CYS A 189 45.83 -34.81 -12.87
C CYS A 189 46.83 -35.93 -12.60
N ALA A 190 46.46 -37.17 -12.90
CA ALA A 190 47.41 -38.24 -13.14
C ALA A 190 46.82 -39.17 -14.20
N THR A 191 47.48 -39.20 -15.35
CA THR A 191 47.15 -39.98 -16.54
C THR A 191 46.95 -41.46 -16.23
N PRO A 192 45.87 -42.12 -16.70
CA PRO A 192 45.81 -43.56 -16.66
C PRO A 192 46.70 -44.13 -17.75
N THR A 193 47.86 -44.67 -17.36
CA THR A 193 48.53 -45.70 -18.15
C THR A 193 47.57 -46.88 -18.26
N ALA A 194 47.37 -47.31 -19.51
CA ALA A 194 46.43 -48.33 -19.91
C ALA A 194 46.47 -49.60 -19.04
N THR A 195 45.30 -50.14 -18.70
CA THR A 195 44.85 -51.50 -19.08
C THR A 195 43.57 -51.83 -18.31
N ALA A 196 42.43 -51.85 -18.99
CA ALA A 196 41.35 -52.84 -18.85
C ALA A 196 40.07 -52.32 -19.51
N ALA A 197 39.43 -53.21 -20.26
CA ALA A 197 38.35 -52.99 -21.22
C ALA A 197 37.19 -52.11 -20.73
N ARG A 198 36.83 -51.13 -21.55
CA ARG A 198 35.64 -50.29 -21.39
C ARG A 198 34.49 -50.89 -22.20
N ALA A 199 33.50 -51.47 -21.53
CA ALA A 199 32.18 -51.67 -22.12
C ALA A 199 31.51 -50.29 -22.24
N THR A 200 31.15 -49.88 -23.45
CA THR A 200 30.47 -48.61 -23.74
C THR A 200 28.95 -48.78 -23.64
N PRO A 201 28.24 -48.05 -22.77
CA PRO A 201 26.81 -47.88 -22.95
C PRO A 201 26.58 -46.84 -24.06
N LYS A 202 25.81 -47.23 -25.08
CA LYS A 202 25.31 -46.34 -26.14
C LYS A 202 24.47 -45.23 -25.51
N PHE A 203 24.95 -44.00 -25.55
CA PHE A 203 24.15 -42.81 -25.29
C PHE A 203 23.35 -42.50 -26.56
N ALA A 204 22.03 -42.61 -26.49
CA ALA A 204 21.14 -42.19 -27.56
C ALA A 204 21.19 -40.66 -27.68
N SER A 205 21.70 -40.17 -28.80
CA SER A 205 21.71 -38.76 -29.17
C SER A 205 20.32 -38.35 -29.65
N GLY A 206 19.61 -37.57 -28.84
CA GLY A 206 18.32 -36.98 -29.20
C GLY A 206 18.17 -35.59 -28.60
N PHE A 207 18.93 -34.62 -29.12
CA PHE A 207 18.65 -33.20 -28.89
C PHE A 207 18.68 -32.49 -30.25
N PRO A 208 17.56 -31.88 -30.68
CA PRO A 208 17.51 -31.21 -31.98
C PRO A 208 18.34 -29.92 -31.98
N ASP A 209 19.04 -29.71 -33.09
CA ASP A 209 19.95 -28.60 -33.37
C ASP A 209 19.23 -27.24 -33.31
N ARG A 210 19.86 -26.27 -32.65
CA ARG A 210 19.34 -24.94 -32.31
C ARG A 210 19.30 -23.97 -33.51
N LYS A 211 19.65 -24.42 -34.71
CA LYS A 211 19.78 -23.55 -35.89
C LYS A 211 18.53 -23.37 -36.75
N ASN A 212 17.39 -23.98 -36.43
CA ASN A 212 16.19 -23.86 -37.27
C ASN A 212 14.95 -23.26 -36.56
N MET A 213 15.15 -22.20 -35.77
CA MET A 213 14.06 -21.54 -35.01
C MET A 213 13.83 -20.06 -35.43
N LEU A 214 14.20 -19.69 -36.65
CA LEU A 214 14.03 -18.33 -37.20
C LEU A 214 13.14 -18.24 -38.46
N ALA A 215 12.45 -19.32 -38.84
CA ALA A 215 11.58 -19.33 -40.02
C ALA A 215 10.16 -19.84 -39.73
N ARG A 216 9.49 -19.31 -38.70
CA ARG A 216 8.06 -19.60 -38.48
C ARG A 216 7.30 -18.54 -37.67
N THR A 217 7.43 -17.28 -38.07
CA THR A 217 6.50 -16.20 -37.66
C THR A 217 6.13 -15.32 -38.85
N ARG A 218 5.60 -15.93 -39.91
CA ARG A 218 4.77 -15.23 -40.90
C ARG A 218 3.65 -16.16 -41.36
N GLY A 219 2.42 -15.76 -41.11
CA GLY A 219 1.22 -16.28 -41.76
C GLY A 219 0.24 -16.98 -40.82
N LEU A 220 -0.86 -16.29 -40.54
CA LEU A 220 -2.22 -16.68 -40.09
C LEU A 220 -2.73 -15.45 -39.31
N ARG A 221 -3.47 -14.50 -39.90
CA ARG A 221 -4.89 -14.59 -40.31
C ARG A 221 -5.73 -15.40 -39.35
#